data_AF-A0A1H8F7C2-F1
#
_entry.id   AF-A0A1H8F7C2-F1
#
_cell.length_a   1.000
_cell.length_b   1.000
_cell.length_c   1.000
_cell.angle_alpha   90.00
_cell.angle_beta   90.00
_cell.angle_gamma   90.00
#
_symmetry.space_group_name_H-M   'P 1'
#
loop_
_entity.id
_entity.type
_entity.pdbx_description
1 polymer ?
#
loop_
_entity_poly.entity_id
_entity_poly.type
_entity_poly.pdbx_seq_one_letter_code
_entity_poly.pdbx_strand_id
1 'polypeptide(L)'
;MTIPQEQFDDLLSRTALASLFYYPEVAVDDDGPNLRNDIAYCLEPVAGIADEDAKRLRVAIGRVITNPTAHRSDLLALVIELAPPPAE
;
A
#
# COMPACT_ATOMS: atom_id res chain seq x y z
N MET A 1 0.28 10.06 -16.30
CA MET A 1 -0.98 9.42 -16.72
C MET A 1 -1.86 9.29 -15.48
N THR A 2 -3.17 9.43 -15.60
CA THR A 2 -4.09 9.28 -14.46
C THR A 2 -4.32 7.79 -14.20
N ILE A 3 -4.01 7.34 -12.98
CA ILE A 3 -4.21 5.97 -12.52
C ILE A 3 -5.72 5.77 -12.24
N PRO A 4 -6.38 4.73 -12.80
CA PRO A 4 -7.78 4.42 -12.52
C PRO A 4 -8.04 4.11 -11.04
N GLN A 5 -9.24 4.41 -10.56
CA GLN A 5 -9.67 4.10 -9.19
C GLN A 5 -9.51 2.60 -8.84
N GLU A 6 -9.81 1.71 -9.78
CA GLU A 6 -9.67 0.26 -9.60
C GLU A 6 -8.24 -0.17 -9.24
N GLN A 7 -7.22 0.54 -9.73
CA GLN A 7 -5.81 0.26 -9.39
C GLN A 7 -5.48 0.68 -7.96
N PHE A 8 -6.12 1.74 -7.46
CA PHE A 8 -6.00 2.11 -6.05
C PHE A 8 -6.76 1.15 -5.14
N ASP A 9 -7.91 0.62 -5.56
CA ASP A 9 -8.65 -0.40 -4.82
C ASP A 9 -7.85 -1.73 -4.73
N ASP A 10 -7.13 -2.11 -5.79
CA ASP A 10 -6.19 -3.24 -5.76
C ASP A 10 -5.05 -2.98 -4.76
N LEU A 11 -4.43 -1.79 -4.78
CA LEU A 11 -3.41 -1.39 -3.80
C LEU A 11 -3.92 -1.50 -2.35
N LEU A 12 -5.14 -1.02 -2.07
CA LEU A 12 -5.76 -1.12 -0.74
C LEU A 12 -5.98 -2.58 -0.34
N SER A 13 -6.47 -3.42 -1.27
CA SER A 13 -6.72 -4.84 -1.05
C SER A 13 -5.42 -5.60 -0.75
N ARG A 14 -4.36 -5.35 -1.52
CA ARG A 14 -3.02 -5.93 -1.31
C ARG A 14 -2.42 -5.50 0.02
N THR A 15 -2.56 -4.22 0.38
CA THR A 15 -2.04 -3.69 1.64
C THR A 15 -2.76 -4.32 2.84
N ALA A 16 -4.08 -4.47 2.76
CA ALA A 16 -4.86 -5.16 3.78
C ALA A 16 -4.39 -6.62 3.92
N LEU A 17 -4.23 -7.34 2.80
CA LEU A 17 -3.74 -8.71 2.80
C LEU A 17 -2.35 -8.83 3.45
N ALA A 18 -1.39 -7.99 3.04
CA ALA A 18 -0.06 -7.98 3.60
C ALA A 18 -0.06 -7.71 5.12
N SER A 19 -0.92 -6.80 5.60
CA SER A 19 -1.06 -6.52 7.04
C SER A 19 -1.56 -7.71 7.86
N LEU A 20 -2.36 -8.61 7.26
CA LEU A 20 -2.86 -9.82 7.94
C LEU A 20 -1.77 -10.89 8.10
N PHE A 21 -0.77 -10.88 7.21
CA PHE A 21 0.35 -11.82 7.23
C PHE A 21 1.63 -11.25 7.85
N TYR A 22 1.62 -9.98 8.25
CA TYR A 22 2.77 -9.35 8.88
C TYR A 22 2.93 -9.82 10.34
N TYR A 23 4.02 -10.53 10.61
CA TYR A 23 4.40 -10.97 11.95
C TYR A 23 5.77 -10.39 12.34
N PRO A 24 5.83 -9.40 13.25
CA PRO A 24 7.09 -8.72 13.61
C PRO A 24 8.10 -9.62 14.35
N GLU A 25 7.66 -10.71 14.97
CA GLU A 25 8.49 -11.62 15.77
C GLU A 25 9.02 -12.83 14.99
N VAL A 26 8.60 -13.01 13.73
CA VAL A 26 9.06 -14.09 12.85
C VAL A 26 10.27 -13.59 12.08
N ALA A 27 11.42 -13.50 12.76
CA ALA A 27 12.72 -13.55 12.11
C ALA A 27 13.02 -15.02 11.77
N VAL A 28 12.30 -15.59 10.79
CA VAL A 28 12.46 -16.99 10.41
C VAL A 28 12.94 -17.03 8.97
N ASP A 29 14.27 -17.10 8.87
CA ASP A 29 15.08 -17.32 7.67
C ASP A 29 14.91 -16.26 6.56
N ASP A 30 15.95 -16.07 5.76
CA ASP A 30 16.08 -15.01 4.73
C ASP A 30 14.98 -15.01 3.63
N ASP A 31 13.98 -15.89 3.73
CA ASP A 31 12.83 -16.05 2.81
C ASP A 31 11.45 -15.72 3.45
N GLY A 32 11.40 -15.23 4.70
CA GLY A 32 10.16 -14.74 5.31
C GLY A 32 9.58 -13.50 4.61
N PRO A 33 8.31 -13.11 4.86
CA PRO A 33 7.70 -11.92 4.28
C PRO A 33 8.54 -10.67 4.60
N ASN A 34 9.34 -10.24 3.63
CA ASN A 34 10.15 -9.05 3.74
C ASN A 34 9.22 -7.86 3.48
N LEU A 35 9.00 -7.04 4.52
CA LEU A 35 8.18 -5.83 4.45
C LEU A 35 8.46 -4.99 3.19
N ARG A 36 9.71 -4.94 2.72
CA ARG A 36 10.07 -4.24 1.48
C ARG A 36 9.44 -4.87 0.23
N ASN A 37 9.41 -6.20 0.15
CA ASN A 37 8.77 -6.94 -0.94
C ASN A 37 7.25 -6.79 -0.89
N ASP A 38 6.66 -6.84 0.30
CA ASP A 38 5.22 -6.62 0.47
C ASP A 38 4.81 -5.20 0.03
N ILE A 39 5.60 -4.19 0.41
CA ILE A 39 5.36 -2.81 -0.04
C ILE A 39 5.53 -2.70 -1.56
N ALA A 40 6.53 -3.36 -2.16
CA ALA A 40 6.72 -3.36 -3.60
C ALA A 40 5.52 -4.00 -4.32
N TYR A 41 5.06 -5.16 -3.82
CA TYR A 41 3.87 -5.87 -4.32
C TYR A 41 2.59 -5.02 -4.24
N CYS A 42 2.41 -4.27 -3.15
CA CYS A 42 1.26 -3.36 -3.00
C CYS A 42 1.32 -2.16 -3.95
N LEU A 43 2.51 -1.75 -4.40
CA LEU A 43 2.70 -0.61 -5.31
C LEU A 43 2.58 -0.99 -6.80
N GLU A 44 2.69 -2.27 -7.15
CA GLU A 44 2.60 -2.74 -8.54
C GLU A 44 1.37 -2.20 -9.32
N PRO A 45 0.15 -2.15 -8.74
CA PRO A 45 -1.03 -1.69 -9.47
C PRO A 45 -0.90 -0.23 -9.92
N VAL A 46 -0.12 0.58 -9.21
CA VAL A 46 0.01 2.02 -9.43
C VAL A 46 1.41 2.43 -9.91
N ALA A 47 2.16 1.50 -10.52
CA ALA A 47 3.56 1.71 -10.92
C ALA A 47 3.80 2.91 -11.87
N GLY A 48 2.75 3.46 -12.50
CA GLY A 48 2.82 4.64 -13.37
C GLY A 48 2.57 5.99 -12.69
N ILE A 49 2.40 6.03 -11.36
CA ILE A 49 2.20 7.27 -10.59
C ILE A 49 3.52 8.08 -10.49
N ALA A 50 3.42 9.38 -10.17
CA ALA A 50 4.59 10.22 -9.96
C ALA A 50 5.47 9.72 -8.81
N ASP A 51 6.79 9.84 -8.95
CA ASP A 51 7.76 9.35 -7.96
C ASP A 51 7.52 9.88 -6.54
N GLU A 52 7.09 11.13 -6.40
CA GLU A 52 6.79 11.73 -5.10
C GLU A 52 5.57 11.07 -4.43
N ASP A 53 4.51 10.81 -5.19
CA ASP A 53 3.33 10.10 -4.68
C ASP A 53 3.64 8.63 -4.41
N ALA A 54 4.46 7.98 -5.24
CA ALA A 54 4.95 6.63 -4.99
C ALA A 54 5.74 6.54 -3.68
N LYS A 55 6.55 7.55 -3.34
CA LYS A 55 7.26 7.62 -2.04
C LYS A 55 6.29 7.79 -0.88
N ARG A 56 5.27 8.65 -1.00
CA ARG A 56 4.23 8.85 0.02
C ARG A 56 3.45 7.55 0.27
N LEU A 57 3.02 6.88 -0.79
CA LEU A 57 2.33 5.59 -0.73
C LEU A 57 3.21 4.52 -0.09
N ARG A 58 4.49 4.42 -0.47
CA ARG A 58 5.44 3.46 0.14
C ARG A 58 5.48 3.58 1.67
N VAL A 59 5.53 4.80 2.19
CA VAL A 59 5.56 5.06 3.64
C VAL A 59 4.21 4.71 4.28
N ALA A 60 3.09 5.14 3.69
CA ALA A 60 1.76 4.86 4.21
C ALA A 60 1.45 3.34 4.24
N ILE A 61 1.76 2.63 3.16
CA ILE A 61 1.62 1.17 3.06
C ILE A 61 2.44 0.47 4.14
N GLY A 62 3.73 0.82 4.28
CA GLY A 62 4.58 0.21 5.31
C GLY A 62 4.02 0.38 6.72
N ARG A 63 3.50 1.58 7.04
CA ARG A 63 2.84 1.84 8.33
C ARG A 63 1.58 0.99 8.53
N VAL A 64 0.74 0.86 7.50
CA VAL A 64 -0.48 0.05 7.57
C VAL A 64 -0.17 -1.44 7.68
N ILE A 65 0.83 -1.95 6.95
CA ILE A 65 1.26 -3.35 7.08
C ILE A 65 1.68 -3.64 8.53
N THR A 66 2.46 -2.75 9.14
CA THR A 66 2.95 -2.93 10.52
C THR A 66 1.89 -2.70 11.59
N ASN A 67 0.99 -1.72 11.41
CA ASN A 67 -0.06 -1.41 12.37
C ASN A 67 -1.31 -0.83 11.66
N PRO A 68 -2.18 -1.70 11.13
CA PRO A 68 -3.33 -1.25 10.34
C PRO A 68 -4.36 -0.51 11.19
N THR A 69 -4.49 -0.85 12.48
CA THR A 69 -5.42 -0.17 13.39
C THR A 69 -5.06 1.30 13.58
N ALA A 70 -3.76 1.63 13.63
CA ALA A 70 -3.30 3.01 13.80
C ALA A 70 -3.28 3.83 12.51
N HIS A 71 -3.08 3.20 11.34
CA HIS A 71 -2.69 3.92 10.13
C HIS A 71 -3.63 3.76 8.93
N ARG A 72 -4.67 2.91 9.00
CA ARG A 72 -5.57 2.68 7.86
C ARG A 72 -6.25 3.95 7.32
N SER A 73 -6.61 4.88 8.19
CA SER A 73 -7.27 6.13 7.79
C SER A 73 -6.35 7.03 6.97
N ASP A 74 -5.05 7.05 7.31
CA ASP A 74 -4.05 7.88 6.62
C ASP A 74 -3.83 7.37 5.20
N LEU A 75 -3.77 6.04 5.02
CA LEU A 75 -3.68 5.44 3.69
C LEU A 75 -4.93 5.70 2.86
N LEU A 76 -6.13 5.55 3.45
CA LEU A 76 -7.38 5.85 2.75
C LEU A 76 -7.46 7.30 2.31
N ALA A 77 -7.09 8.24 3.19
CA ALA A 77 -7.07 9.67 2.86
C ALA A 77 -6.10 9.97 1.70
N LEU A 78 -4.91 9.36 1.72
CA LEU A 78 -3.94 9.50 0.63
C LEU A 78 -4.44 8.91 -0.69
N VAL A 79 -5.12 7.76 -0.66
CA VAL A 79 -5.71 7.18 -1.87
C VAL A 79 -6.79 8.11 -2.44
N ILE A 80 -7.67 8.66 -1.60
CA ILE A 80 -8.71 9.61 -2.03
C ILE A 80 -8.10 10.87 -2.65
N GLU A 81 -6.98 11.37 -2.10
CA GLU A 81 -6.24 12.51 -2.66
C GLU A 81 -5.69 12.23 -4.06
N LEU A 82 -5.22 10.99 -4.31
CA LEU A 82 -4.52 10.62 -5.54
C LEU A 82 -5.44 10.01 -6.61
N ALA A 83 -6.58 9.47 -6.22
CA ALA A 83 -7.53 8.87 -7.14
C ALA A 83 -8.22 9.96 -7.98
N PRO A 84 -8.49 9.69 -9.27
CA PRO A 84 -9.33 10.58 -10.07
C PRO A 84 -10.73 10.66 -9.44
N PRO A 85 -11.42 11.80 -9.57
CA PRO A 85 -12.78 11.94 -9.07
C PRO A 85 -13.68 10.85 -9.70
N PRO A 86 -14.67 10.32 -8.94
CA PRO A 86 -15.58 9.31 -9.47
C PRO A 86 -16.26 9.87 -10.73
N ALA A 87 -16.29 9.08 -11.79
CA ALA A 87 -17.03 9.43 -12.99
C ALA A 87 -18.53 9.52 -12.63
N GLU A 88 -19.16 10.65 -12.96
CA GLU A 88 -20.62 10.85 -12.86
C GLU A 88 -21.40 9.95 -13.83
#